data_AF-A0A5U3ESG1-F1
#
_entry.id   AF-A0A5U3ESG1-F1
#
_cell.length_a   1.000
_cell.length_b   1.000
_cell.length_c   1.000
_cell.angle_alpha   90.00
_cell.angle_beta   90.00
_cell.angle_gamma   90.00
#
_symmetry.space_group_name_H-M   'P 1'
#
loop_
_entity.id
_entity.type
_entity.pdbx_description
1 polymer ?
#
loop_
_entity_poly.entity_id
_entity_poly.type
_entity_poly.pdbx_seq_one_letter_code
_entity_poly.pdbx_strand_id
1 'polypeptide(L)' 'MANRKHTRADAQRIHTQTQINRRLYRAQQLAKCLYFESISDNSIMVELCISSVLSYLADDLRDVHDLFNGKKRNM' A
#
# COMPACT_ATOMS: atom_id res chain seq x y z
N MET A 1 -22.20 -11.59 25.65
CA MET A 1 -21.96 -11.64 24.19
C MET A 1 -21.53 -10.30 23.58
N ALA A 2 -21.93 -9.15 24.15
CA ALA A 2 -21.53 -7.81 23.66
C ALA A 2 -20.01 -7.58 23.68
N ASN A 3 -19.30 -7.98 24.74
CA ASN A 3 -17.86 -7.74 24.87
C ASN A 3 -17.02 -8.38 23.74
N ARG A 4 -17.38 -9.60 23.30
CA ARG A 4 -16.71 -10.27 22.16
C ARG A 4 -16.90 -9.56 20.82
N LYS A 5 -18.02 -8.85 20.63
CA LYS A 5 -18.31 -8.10 19.40
C LYS A 5 -17.46 -6.84 19.32
N HIS A 6 -17.25 -6.15 20.44
CA HIS A 6 -16.34 -5.00 20.52
C HIS A 6 -14.89 -5.39 20.23
N THR A 7 -14.38 -6.45 20.87
CA THR A 7 -13.01 -6.94 20.61
C THR A 7 -12.77 -7.31 19.15
N ARG A 8 -13.77 -7.88 18.46
CA ARG A 8 -13.66 -8.20 17.02
C ARG A 8 -13.64 -6.94 16.15
N ALA A 9 -14.46 -5.93 16.47
CA ALA A 9 -14.46 -4.67 15.74
C ALA A 9 -13.13 -3.92 15.91
N ASP A 10 -12.57 -3.91 17.12
CA ASP A 10 -11.28 -3.30 17.41
C ASP A 10 -10.14 -4.04 16.69
N ALA A 11 -10.13 -5.38 16.73
CA ALA A 11 -9.15 -6.19 16.01
C ALA A 11 -9.23 -5.94 14.50
N GLN A 12 -10.42 -5.83 13.92
CA GLN A 12 -10.62 -5.52 12.51
C GLN A 12 -10.10 -4.13 12.15
N ARG A 13 -10.33 -3.13 13.00
CA ARG A 13 -9.83 -1.77 12.82
C ARG A 13 -8.30 -1.73 12.87
N ILE A 14 -7.69 -2.37 13.87
CA ILE A 14 -6.22 -2.47 14.00
C ILE A 14 -5.62 -3.18 12.79
N HIS A 15 -6.24 -4.28 12.34
CA HIS A 15 -5.79 -5.00 11.16
C HIS A 15 -5.83 -4.13 9.91
N THR A 16 -6.93 -3.40 9.69
CA THR A 16 -7.09 -2.47 8.55
C THR A 16 -6.02 -1.38 8.57
N GLN A 17 -5.81 -0.74 9.72
CA GLN A 17 -4.76 0.28 9.88
C GLN A 17 -3.36 -0.28 9.64
N THR A 18 -3.10 -1.50 10.12
CA THR A 18 -1.82 -2.19 9.91
C THR A 18 -1.56 -2.44 8.42
N GLN A 19 -2.58 -2.86 7.67
CA GLN A 19 -2.46 -3.04 6.22
C GLN A 19 -2.20 -1.72 5.48
N ILE A 20 -2.91 -0.66 5.84
CA ILE A 20 -2.68 0.68 5.27
C ILE A 20 -1.24 1.13 5.53
N ASN A 21 -0.79 1.08 6.79
CA ASN A 21 0.56 1.49 7.17
C ASN A 21 1.63 0.68 6.43
N ARG A 22 1.44 -0.63 6.29
CA ARG A 22 2.39 -1.50 5.58
C ARG A 22 2.53 -1.12 4.11
N ARG A 23 1.42 -0.82 3.43
CA ARG A 23 1.39 -0.42 2.01
C ARG A 23 2.00 0.96 1.81
N LEU A 24 1.63 1.95 2.64
CA LEU A 24 2.22 3.28 2.60
C LEU A 24 3.73 3.26 2.85
N TYR A 25 4.19 2.46 3.82
CA TYR A 25 5.62 2.29 4.08
C TYR A 25 6.34 1.72 2.86
N ARG A 26 5.79 0.67 2.24
CA ARG A 26 6.38 0.06 1.03
C ARG A 26 6.41 1.05 -0.14
N ALA A 27 5.32 1.77 -0.38
CA ALA A 27 5.24 2.78 -1.42
C ALA A 27 6.30 3.88 -1.22
N GLN A 28 6.50 4.32 0.02
CA GLN A 28 7.55 5.27 0.37
C GLN A 28 8.96 4.72 0.06
N GLN A 29 9.25 3.46 0.39
CA GLN A 29 10.55 2.87 0.08
C GLN A 29 10.79 2.78 -1.43
N LEU A 30 9.79 2.34 -2.20
CA LEU A 30 9.89 2.25 -3.66
C LEU A 30 10.07 3.62 -4.31
N ALA A 31 9.35 4.64 -3.84
CA ALA A 31 9.50 6.01 -4.34
C ALA A 31 10.91 6.57 -4.05
N LYS A 32 11.47 6.27 -2.87
CA LYS A 32 12.86 6.64 -2.53
C LYS A 32 13.87 5.95 -3.45
N CYS A 33 13.72 4.64 -3.67
CA CYS A 33 14.58 3.91 -4.60
C CYS A 33 14.50 4.52 -6.00
N LEU A 34 13.29 4.77 -6.51
CA LEU A 34 13.10 5.37 -7.83
C LEU A 34 13.76 6.75 -7.93
N TYR A 35 13.63 7.58 -6.89
CA TYR A 35 14.27 8.90 -6.85
C TYR A 35 15.79 8.79 -6.96
N PHE A 36 16.43 7.93 -6.14
CA PHE A 36 17.88 7.75 -6.21
C PHE A 36 18.34 7.21 -7.56
N GLU A 37 17.62 6.23 -8.12
CA GLU A 37 17.93 5.68 -9.43
C GLU A 37 17.75 6.71 -10.56
N SER A 38 16.75 7.60 -10.46
CA SER A 38 16.50 8.64 -11.47
C SER A 38 17.57 9.72 -11.55
N ILE A 39 18.41 9.86 -10.51
CA ILE A 39 19.53 10.81 -10.48
C ILE A 39 20.81 10.16 -11.03
N SER A 40 20.81 8.83 -11.20
CA SER A 40 21.94 8.11 -11.79
C SER A 40 21.90 8.22 -13.32
N ASP A 41 22.96 8.75 -13.92
CA ASP A 41 23.15 8.71 -15.37
C ASP A 41 23.27 7.24 -15.83
N ASN A 42 22.21 6.72 -16.45
CA ASN A 42 22.05 5.34 -16.96
C ASN A 42 21.68 4.26 -15.93
N SER A 43 20.69 4.52 -15.08
CA SER A 43 20.07 3.44 -14.29
C SER A 43 19.31 2.46 -15.20
N ILE A 44 19.95 1.32 -15.50
CA ILE A 44 19.32 0.16 -16.14
C ILE A 44 18.11 -0.33 -15.31
N MET A 45 18.14 -0.16 -13.99
CA MET A 45 17.03 -0.53 -13.12
C MET A 45 15.80 0.34 -13.32
N VAL A 46 15.95 1.65 -13.52
CA VAL A 46 14.83 2.52 -13.89
C VAL A 46 14.28 2.11 -15.25
N GLU A 47 15.14 1.92 -16.24
CA GLU A 47 14.71 1.59 -17.60
C GLU A 47 13.90 0.27 -17.66
N LEU A 48 14.33 -0.74 -16.91
CA LEU A 48 13.68 -2.06 -16.89
C LEU A 48 12.46 -2.12 -15.95
N CYS A 49 12.48 -1.41 -14.83
CA CYS A 49 11.51 -1.65 -13.75
C CYS A 49 10.55 -0.50 -13.48
N ILE A 50 10.74 0.71 -14.06
CA ILE A 50 9.92 1.88 -13.72
C ILE A 50 8.42 1.66 -13.97
N SER A 51 8.06 1.04 -15.09
CA SER A 51 6.66 0.73 -15.41
C SER A 51 6.03 -0.22 -14.39
N SER A 52 6.79 -1.23 -13.96
CA SER A 52 6.37 -2.21 -12.96
C SER A 52 6.22 -1.58 -11.57
N VAL A 53 7.18 -0.74 -11.17
CA VAL A 53 7.14 0.00 -9.90
C VAL A 53 5.95 0.96 -9.86
N LEU A 54 5.70 1.71 -10.94
CA LEU A 54 4.55 2.61 -11.03
C LEU A 54 3.22 1.86 -10.99
N SER A 55 3.12 0.72 -11.69
CA SER A 55 1.93 -0.14 -11.65
C SER A 55 1.66 -0.66 -10.24
N TYR A 56 2.71 -1.12 -9.56
CA TYR A 56 2.63 -1.60 -8.19
C TYR A 56 2.18 -0.50 -7.20
N LEU A 57 2.71 0.71 -7.35
CA LEU A 57 2.29 1.87 -6.55
C LEU A 57 0.82 2.25 -6.79
N ALA A 58 0.36 2.16 -8.04
CA ALA A 58 -1.04 2.42 -8.39
C ALA A 58 -1.99 1.40 -7.75
N ASP A 59 -1.61 0.12 -7.72
CA ASP A 59 -2.36 -0.93 -7.04
C ASP A 59 -2.36 -0.73 -5.52
N ASP A 60 -1.23 -0.38 -4.91
CA ASP A 60 -1.17 -0.07 -3.47
C ASP A 60 -2.03 1.13 -3.11
N LEU A 61 -2.07 2.18 -3.95
CA LEU A 61 -2.97 3.33 -3.75
C LEU A 61 -4.45 2.93 -3.84
N ARG A 62 -4.81 2.09 -4.81
CA ARG A 62 -6.18 1.56 -4.95
C ARG A 62 -6.58 0.76 -3.73
N ASP A 63 -5.73 -0.14 -3.27
CA ASP A 63 -6.01 -0.98 -2.11
C ASP A 63 -6.08 -0.16 -0.81
N VAL A 64 -5.22 0.85 -0.64
CA VAL A 64 -5.31 1.78 0.50
C VAL A 64 -6.64 2.56 0.46
N HIS A 65 -7.05 3.04 -0.71
CA HIS A 65 -8.33 3.72 -0.88
C HIS A 65 -9.51 2.81 -0.53
N ASP A 66 -9.48 1.55 -0.96
CA ASP A 66 -10.53 0.56 -0.67
C ASP A 66 -10.58 0.18 0.83
N LEU A 67 -9.42 0.04 1.48
CA LEU A 67 -9.31 -0.20 2.92
C LEU A 67 -9.81 1.00 3.74
N PHE A 68 -9.51 2.22 3.29
CA PHE A 68 -9.93 3.45 3.97
C PHE A 68 -11.43 3.71 3.83
N ASN A 69 -11.99 3.52 2.63
CA ASN A 69 -13.41 3.76 2.36
C ASN A 69 -14.31 2.56 2.70
N GLY A 70 -13.76 1.50 3.30
CA GLY A 70 -14.52 0.35 3.76
C GLY A 70 -15.34 -0.31 2.64
N LYS A 71 -14.78 -0.41 1.43
CA LYS A 71 -15.55 -0.87 0.27
C LYS A 71 -15.91 -2.35 0.42
N LYS A 72 -17.17 -2.57 0.77
CA LYS A 72 -17.96 -3.77 0.49
C LYS A 72 -17.76 -4.14 -0.99
N ARG A 73 -16.91 -5.12 -1.28
CA ARG A 73 -17.11 -5.93 -2.48
C ARG A 73 -18.34 -6.78 -2.23
N ASN A 74 -19.50 -6.29 -2.67
CA ASN A 74 -20.66 -7.14 -2.89
C ASN A 74 -20.23 -8.13 -3.98
N MET A 75 -19.97 -9.35 -3.57
CA MET A 75 -19.84 -10.52 -4.44
C MET A 75 -21.16 -11.27 -4.40
#